data_AF-A0A3B0QTB6-F1
#
_entry.id   AF-A0A3B0QTB6-F1
#
_cell.length_a   1.000
_cell.length_b   1.000
_cell.length_c   1.000
_cell.angle_alpha   90.00
_cell.angle_beta   90.00
_cell.angle_gamma   90.00
#
_symmetry.space_group_name_H-M   'P 1'
#
loop_
_entity.id
_entity.type
_entity.pdbx_description
1 polymer ?
#
loop_
_entity_poly.entity_id
_entity_poly.type
_entity_poly.pdbx_seq_one_letter_code
_entity_poly.pdbx_strand_id
1 'polypeptide(L)'
;MRTLNYVIMALMRLTEEQIERVTVKILENLKNKGLAGLKADEKTVLAKMSEVITKDLSAEDALDREVDGMLDAHSSDTDSGAVDYRKVFNMVKYKLARERGIIL
;
A
#
# COMPACT_ATOMS: atom_id res chain seq x y z
N MET A 1 -13.50 1.86 -24.12
CA MET A 1 -12.47 0.81 -23.91
C MET A 1 -11.87 1.01 -22.52
N ARG A 2 -12.48 0.44 -21.47
CA ARG A 2 -12.15 0.66 -20.03
C ARG A 2 -11.88 -0.67 -19.32
N THR A 3 -11.19 -1.60 -19.98
CA THR A 3 -10.98 -2.96 -19.46
C THR A 3 -9.59 -3.19 -18.87
N LEU A 4 -8.70 -2.19 -18.91
CA LEU A 4 -7.31 -2.32 -18.42
C LEU A 4 -7.06 -1.78 -17.00
N ASN A 5 -8.09 -1.29 -16.30
CA ASN A 5 -7.97 -0.86 -14.90
C ASN A 5 -8.14 -2.01 -13.89
N TYR A 6 -8.49 -3.22 -14.35
CA TYR A 6 -8.94 -4.31 -13.47
C TYR A 6 -7.83 -5.27 -13.01
N VAL A 7 -6.63 -5.21 -13.60
CA VAL A 7 -5.51 -6.14 -13.30
C VAL A 7 -4.37 -5.47 -12.51
N ILE A 8 -4.29 -4.14 -12.51
CA ILE A 8 -3.10 -3.41 -12.00
C ILE A 8 -3.19 -3.15 -10.47
N MET A 9 -4.39 -3.13 -9.86
CA MET A 9 -4.62 -3.07 -8.41
C MET A 9 -4.55 -4.46 -7.75
N ALA A 10 -3.46 -5.20 -7.94
CA ALA A 10 -3.35 -6.52 -7.33
C ALA A 10 -3.32 -6.42 -5.78
N LEU A 11 -4.49 -6.63 -5.16
CA LEU A 11 -4.76 -6.69 -3.72
C LEU A 11 -4.40 -5.45 -2.88
N MET A 12 -4.56 -4.23 -3.42
CA MET A 12 -4.59 -3.03 -2.56
C MET A 12 -5.72 -3.15 -1.54
N ARG A 13 -5.38 -2.95 -0.26
CA ARG A 13 -6.36 -2.97 0.84
C ARG A 13 -7.48 -1.93 0.70
N LEU A 14 -7.27 -0.89 -0.11
CA LEU A 14 -8.21 0.18 -0.38
C LEU A 14 -8.44 0.34 -1.88
N THR A 15 -9.68 0.60 -2.27
CA THR A 15 -10.04 0.96 -3.65
C THR A 15 -9.69 2.42 -3.95
N GLU A 16 -9.55 2.75 -5.24
CA GLU A 16 -9.31 4.13 -5.71
C GLU A 16 -10.36 5.12 -5.15
N GLU A 17 -11.64 4.75 -5.17
CA GLU A 17 -12.73 5.55 -4.61
C GLU A 17 -12.59 5.75 -3.07
N GLN A 18 -12.11 4.73 -2.34
CA GLN A 18 -11.82 4.87 -0.91
C GLN A 18 -10.65 5.84 -0.67
N ILE A 19 -9.59 5.76 -1.47
CA ILE A 19 -8.44 6.65 -1.41
C ILE A 19 -8.86 8.10 -1.68
N GLU A 20 -9.68 8.34 -2.71
CA GLU A 20 -10.22 9.66 -3.02
C GLU A 20 -11.04 10.23 -1.84
N ARG A 21 -11.96 9.44 -1.28
CA ARG A 21 -12.78 9.88 -0.12
C ARG A 21 -11.94 10.22 1.10
N VAL A 22 -10.91 9.41 1.39
CA VAL A 22 -9.99 9.68 2.51
C VAL A 22 -9.21 10.96 2.25
N THR A 23 -8.71 11.12 1.03
CA THR A 23 -7.93 12.29 0.60
C THR A 23 -8.72 13.59 0.73
N VAL A 24 -9.99 13.60 0.30
CA VAL A 24 -10.90 14.74 0.50
C VAL A 24 -11.04 15.08 1.98
N LYS A 25 -11.35 14.08 2.83
CA LYS A 25 -11.50 14.30 4.28
C LYS A 25 -10.23 14.83 4.94
N ILE A 26 -9.05 14.35 4.53
CA ILE A 26 -7.77 14.85 5.04
C ILE A 26 -7.60 16.31 4.66
N LEU A 27 -7.82 16.66 3.39
CA LEU A 27 -7.65 18.03 2.91
C LEU A 27 -8.63 19.00 3.57
N GLU A 28 -9.90 18.62 3.71
CA GLU A 28 -10.92 19.39 4.42
C GLU A 28 -10.51 19.64 5.88
N ASN A 29 -10.03 18.61 6.59
CA ASN A 29 -9.57 18.76 7.97
C ASN A 29 -8.36 19.70 8.07
N LEU A 30 -7.40 19.61 7.15
CA LEU A 30 -6.24 20.50 7.12
C LEU A 30 -6.65 21.95 6.87
N LYS A 31 -7.58 22.19 5.93
CA LYS A 31 -8.14 23.52 5.63
C LYS A 31 -8.90 24.08 6.83
N ASN A 32 -9.81 23.29 7.41
CA ASN A 32 -10.66 23.71 8.53
C ASN A 32 -9.85 24.07 9.79
N LYS A 33 -8.71 23.40 10.00
CA LYS A 33 -7.81 23.69 11.12
C LYS A 33 -6.77 24.78 10.81
N GLY A 34 -6.77 25.33 9.58
CA GLY A 34 -5.77 26.31 9.15
C GLY A 34 -4.34 25.76 9.10
N LEU A 35 -4.17 24.44 8.96
CA LEU A 35 -2.87 23.76 9.00
C LEU A 35 -2.19 23.68 7.62
N ALA A 36 -2.89 24.05 6.55
CA ALA A 36 -2.35 23.99 5.19
C ALA A 36 -2.79 25.19 4.34
N GLY A 37 -1.85 25.77 3.61
CA GLY A 37 -2.11 26.70 2.50
C GLY A 37 -1.87 25.99 1.17
N LEU A 38 -2.87 26.00 0.28
CA LEU A 38 -2.75 25.36 -1.02
C LEU A 38 -1.90 26.22 -1.95
N LYS A 39 -0.91 25.60 -2.62
CA LYS A 39 -0.05 26.24 -3.63
C LYS A 39 -0.56 26.05 -5.06
N ALA A 40 -1.63 25.28 -5.23
CA ALA A 40 -2.31 24.98 -6.47
C ALA A 40 -3.82 24.88 -6.20
N ASP A 41 -4.62 24.72 -7.25
CA ASP A 41 -6.06 24.47 -7.08
C ASP A 41 -6.31 23.14 -6.33
N GLU A 42 -7.46 23.08 -5.68
CA GLU A 42 -7.83 21.96 -4.82
C GLU A 42 -7.86 20.62 -5.55
N LYS A 43 -8.31 20.60 -6.81
CA LYS A 43 -8.35 19.37 -7.62
C LYS A 43 -6.94 18.84 -7.88
N THR A 44 -6.00 19.71 -8.23
CA THR A 44 -4.58 19.33 -8.41
C THR A 44 -3.97 18.78 -7.13
N VAL A 45 -4.26 19.41 -5.98
CA VAL A 45 -3.76 18.93 -4.67
C VAL A 45 -4.34 17.56 -4.33
N LEU A 46 -5.66 17.39 -4.47
CA LEU A 46 -6.34 16.10 -4.22
C LEU A 46 -5.78 14.99 -5.12
N ALA A 47 -5.60 15.26 -6.42
CA ALA A 47 -5.02 14.29 -7.34
C ALA A 47 -3.60 13.86 -6.89
N LYS A 48 -2.76 14.81 -6.45
CA LYS A 48 -1.42 14.50 -5.97
C LYS A 48 -1.43 13.72 -4.65
N MET A 49 -2.32 14.06 -3.74
CA MET A 49 -2.49 13.32 -2.48
C MET A 49 -2.93 11.87 -2.75
N SER A 50 -3.92 11.66 -3.61
CA SER A 50 -4.36 10.32 -4.01
C SER A 50 -3.21 9.53 -4.67
N GLU A 51 -2.44 10.15 -5.57
CA GLU A 51 -1.27 9.52 -6.20
C GLU A 51 -0.25 9.05 -5.16
N VAL A 52 0.07 9.89 -4.17
CA VAL A 52 1.04 9.56 -3.11
C VAL A 52 0.55 8.38 -2.27
N ILE A 53 -0.71 8.40 -1.84
CA ILE A 53 -1.31 7.31 -1.05
C ILE A 53 -1.37 6.01 -1.85
N THR A 54 -1.82 6.08 -3.11
CA THR A 54 -1.86 4.92 -4.00
C THR A 54 -0.48 4.31 -4.20
N LYS A 55 0.54 5.15 -4.40
CA LYS A 55 1.93 4.69 -4.56
C LYS A 55 2.45 3.97 -3.33
N ASP A 56 2.14 4.49 -2.14
CA ASP A 56 2.54 3.91 -0.87
C ASP A 56 1.90 2.53 -0.64
N LEU A 57 0.57 2.46 -0.79
CA LEU A 57 -0.18 1.20 -0.70
C LEU A 57 0.28 0.16 -1.73
N SER A 58 0.56 0.60 -2.97
CA SER A 58 1.06 -0.32 -4.01
C SER A 58 2.44 -0.87 -3.69
N ALA A 59 3.28 -0.10 -2.99
CA ALA A 59 4.60 -0.56 -2.54
C ALA A 59 4.46 -1.60 -1.42
N GLU A 60 3.50 -1.41 -0.51
CA GLU A 60 3.18 -2.41 0.52
C GLU A 60 2.68 -3.72 -0.10
N ASP A 61 1.77 -3.67 -1.08
CA ASP A 61 1.27 -4.90 -1.72
C ASP A 61 2.35 -5.64 -2.51
N ALA A 62 3.25 -4.89 -3.17
CA ALA A 62 4.37 -5.48 -3.88
C ALA A 62 5.32 -6.20 -2.91
N LEU A 63 5.54 -5.62 -1.73
CA LEU A 63 6.29 -6.25 -0.65
C LEU A 63 5.59 -7.53 -0.17
N ASP A 64 4.28 -7.50 0.03
CA ASP A 64 3.52 -8.68 0.47
C ASP A 64 3.62 -9.84 -0.52
N ARG A 65 3.45 -9.58 -1.82
CA ARG A 65 3.58 -10.62 -2.85
C ARG A 65 4.99 -11.18 -2.94
N GLU A 66 6.00 -10.34 -2.71
CA GLU A 66 7.38 -10.80 -2.68
C GLU A 66 7.65 -11.72 -1.48
N VAL A 67 7.12 -11.37 -0.31
CA VAL A 67 7.22 -12.20 0.89
C VAL A 67 6.52 -13.54 0.67
N ASP A 68 5.29 -13.55 0.14
CA ASP A 68 4.57 -14.78 -0.20
C ASP A 68 5.39 -15.65 -1.17
N GLY A 69 5.91 -15.07 -2.26
CA GLY A 69 6.75 -15.80 -3.21
C GLY A 69 8.04 -16.37 -2.61
N MET A 70 8.66 -15.67 -1.65
CA MET A 70 9.82 -16.19 -0.92
C MET A 70 9.47 -17.38 -0.04
N LEU A 71 8.33 -17.34 0.65
CA LEU A 71 7.87 -18.41 1.52
C LEU A 71 7.43 -19.64 0.72
N ASP A 72 6.69 -19.44 -0.37
CA ASP A 72 6.25 -20.51 -1.25
C ASP A 72 7.45 -21.30 -1.80
N ALA A 73 8.50 -20.59 -2.25
CA ALA A 73 9.72 -21.21 -2.77
C ALA A 73 10.52 -22.03 -1.73
N HIS A 74 10.37 -21.74 -0.43
CA HIS A 74 11.04 -22.50 0.64
C HIS A 74 10.15 -23.62 1.22
N SER A 75 8.82 -23.48 1.09
CA SER A 75 7.85 -24.47 1.56
C SER A 75 7.89 -25.77 0.74
N SER A 76 8.26 -25.69 -0.55
CA SER A 76 8.47 -26.86 -1.41
C SER A 76 9.64 -27.74 -0.98
N ASP A 77 10.58 -27.19 -0.21
CA ASP A 77 11.82 -27.86 0.20
C ASP A 77 11.76 -28.40 1.64
N THR A 78 10.70 -28.11 2.41
CA THR A 78 10.67 -28.44 3.84
C THR A 78 9.35 -29.09 4.27
N ASP A 79 9.41 -30.39 4.54
CA ASP A 79 8.39 -31.19 5.25
C ASP A 79 8.37 -30.83 6.78
N SER A 80 8.52 -29.54 7.10
CA SER A 80 8.70 -29.04 8.47
C SER A 80 7.36 -28.64 9.06
N GLY A 81 6.94 -29.41 10.06
CA GLY A 81 5.67 -29.28 10.76
C GLY A 81 5.32 -27.88 11.24
N ALA A 82 4.01 -27.60 11.22
CA ALA A 82 3.30 -26.50 11.88
C ALA A 82 4.08 -25.18 12.04
N VAL A 83 4.81 -24.77 11.00
CA VAL A 83 5.36 -23.42 10.93
C VAL A 83 4.16 -22.47 10.89
N ASP A 84 4.09 -21.57 11.86
CA ASP A 84 3.11 -20.49 11.85
C ASP A 84 3.45 -19.54 10.70
N TYR A 85 2.86 -19.81 9.53
CA TYR A 85 3.05 -19.05 8.28
C TYR A 85 2.92 -17.55 8.53
N ARG A 86 1.93 -17.14 9.32
CA ARG A 86 1.67 -15.73 9.62
C ARG A 86 2.82 -15.10 10.39
N LYS A 87 3.42 -15.84 11.34
CA LYS A 87 4.59 -15.36 12.09
C LYS A 87 5.80 -15.20 11.17
N VAL A 88 6.07 -16.18 10.30
CA VAL A 88 7.22 -16.13 9.39
C VAL A 88 7.05 -15.03 8.34
N PHE A 89 5.85 -14.91 7.76
CA PHE A 89 5.48 -13.83 6.84
C PHE A 89 5.79 -12.46 7.44
N ASN A 90 5.28 -12.18 8.65
CA ASN A 90 5.52 -10.89 9.30
C ASN A 90 7.01 -10.64 9.54
N MET A 91 7.78 -11.64 10.00
CA MET A 91 9.22 -11.49 10.24
C MET A 91 9.97 -11.12 8.95
N VAL A 92 9.67 -11.78 7.84
CA VAL A 92 10.30 -11.52 6.54
C VAL A 92 9.87 -10.15 6.00
N LYS A 93 8.57 -9.81 6.08
CA LYS A 93 8.02 -8.50 5.70
C LYS A 93 8.72 -7.37 6.43
N TYR A 94 8.85 -7.45 7.76
CA TYR A 94 9.52 -6.42 8.56
C TYR A 94 11.00 -6.27 8.22
N LYS A 95 11.70 -7.39 7.97
CA LYS A 95 13.11 -7.36 7.58
C LYS A 95 13.29 -6.65 6.24
N LEU A 96 12.53 -7.03 5.23
CA LEU A 96 12.60 -6.44 3.89
C LEU A 96 12.19 -4.96 3.88
N ALA A 97 11.13 -4.59 4.62
CA ALA A 97 10.71 -3.20 4.73
C ALA A 97 11.83 -2.33 5.32
N ARG A 98 12.48 -2.80 6.38
CA ARG A 98 13.60 -2.09 7.02
C ARG A 98 14.80 -1.93 6.07
N GLU A 99 15.18 -2.98 5.36
CA GLU A 99 16.30 -2.96 4.41
C GLU A 99 16.07 -1.97 3.25
N ARG A 100 14.81 -1.73 2.89
CA ARG A 100 14.41 -0.88 1.75
C ARG A 100 13.90 0.49 2.16
N GLY A 101 13.87 0.80 3.46
CA GLY A 101 13.34 2.06 3.97
C GLY A 101 11.84 2.26 3.74
N ILE A 102 11.07 1.16 3.65
CA ILE A 102 9.61 1.19 3.58
C ILE A 102 9.08 1.33 5.01
N ILE A 103 8.12 2.24 5.21
CA ILE A 103 7.41 2.41 6.48
C ILE A 103 6.15 1.55 6.42
N LEU A 104 5.95 0.69 7.43
CA LEU A 104 4.79 -0.20 7.60
C LEU A 104 3.80 0.34 8.64
#